data_AF-A0A847YQB3-F1
#
_entry.id   AF-A0A847YQB3-F1
#
_cell.length_a   1.000
_cell.length_b   1.000
_cell.length_c   1.000
_cell.angle_alpha   90.00
_cell.angle_beta   90.00
_cell.angle_gamma   90.00
#
_symmetry.space_group_name_H-M   'P 1'
#
loop_
_entity.id
_entity.type
_entity.pdbx_description
1 polymer ?
#
loop_
_entity_poly.entity_id
_entity_poly.type
_entity_poly.pdbx_seq_one_letter_code
_entity_poly.pdbx_strand_id
1 'polypeptide(L)'
;MEYLPQLLEYAESIKDKPMSSLLITAEMESEYIPDELGNIHFDGLLSKAVVYKIPCNFQEKYRYFIPLPLLLLGQQRQYYCCSVALPGDYVKGRFYWRKRSELRVPQKIRMGAGAYKAYNVRHDTIHTNTLKFLAHGIKKEIEDLLGYISNVGKKRNYGKGEIRKWTVEPIDNPPEDCIIHDSQVLRPIPVTEIESTSPSITAAYYPPYWHYMNETECYVPI
;
A
#
# COMPACT_ATOMS: atom_id res chain seq x y z
N MET A 1 14.63 -4.10 15.42
CA MET A 1 14.28 -3.15 14.35
C MET A 1 15.54 -2.36 14.08
N GLU A 2 15.98 -2.32 12.83
CA GLU A 2 17.19 -1.63 12.39
C GLU A 2 16.88 -0.20 11.97
N TYR A 3 17.81 0.71 12.24
CA TYR A 3 17.69 2.13 11.93
C TYR A 3 18.80 2.54 10.97
N LEU A 4 18.42 3.14 9.84
CA LEU A 4 19.38 3.66 8.87
C LEU A 4 19.58 5.16 9.12
N PRO A 5 20.84 5.66 9.15
CA PRO A 5 21.12 7.08 9.46
C PRO A 5 20.33 8.06 8.60
N GLN A 6 20.26 7.82 7.28
CA GLN A 6 19.54 8.70 6.34
C GLN A 6 18.03 8.76 6.64
N LEU A 7 17.45 7.66 7.12
CA LEU A 7 16.05 7.62 7.51
C LEU A 7 15.82 8.32 8.86
N LEU A 8 16.79 8.25 9.78
CA LEU A 8 16.71 8.98 11.05
C LEU A 8 16.78 10.50 10.85
N GLU A 9 17.63 10.98 9.95
CA GLU A 9 17.69 12.40 9.58
C GLU A 9 16.33 12.88 9.03
N TYR A 10 15.70 12.06 8.19
CA TYR A 10 14.36 12.35 7.69
C TYR A 10 13.31 12.34 8.81
N ALA A 11 13.37 11.38 9.74
CA ALA A 11 12.46 11.31 10.88
C ALA A 11 12.55 12.58 11.75
N GLU A 12 13.76 13.07 12.04
CA GLU A 12 13.94 14.31 12.80
C GLU A 12 13.41 15.53 12.02
N SER A 13 13.52 15.53 10.68
CA SER A 13 12.99 16.63 9.85
C SER A 13 11.46 16.78 9.88
N ILE A 14 10.73 15.75 10.33
CA ILE A 14 9.26 15.73 10.36
C ILE A 14 8.65 15.74 11.78
N LYS A 15 9.47 15.53 12.82
CA LYS A 15 9.04 15.27 14.20
C LYS A 15 8.10 16.30 14.83
N ASP A 16 8.36 17.59 14.62
CA ASP A 16 7.62 18.69 15.27
C ASP A 16 6.62 19.40 14.33
N LYS A 17 6.36 18.82 13.15
CA LYS A 17 5.44 19.41 12.19
C LYS A 17 3.98 19.14 12.61
N PRO A 18 3.07 20.10 12.39
CA PRO A 18 1.66 19.92 12.75
C PRO A 18 1.05 18.78 11.93
N MET A 19 0.28 17.94 12.61
CA MET A 19 -0.50 16.87 12.01
C MET A 19 -1.99 17.20 12.03
N SER A 20 -2.70 16.66 11.04
CA SER A 20 -4.16 16.73 10.97
C SER A 20 -4.70 15.45 10.38
N SER A 21 -5.99 15.18 10.57
CA SER A 21 -6.69 14.12 9.84
C SER A 21 -6.91 14.57 8.40
N LEU A 22 -6.67 13.66 7.47
CA LEU A 22 -6.63 13.91 6.03
C LEU A 22 -7.45 12.86 5.29
N LEU A 23 -8.20 13.31 4.29
CA LEU A 23 -8.74 12.49 3.22
C LEU A 23 -7.81 12.61 2.01
N ILE A 24 -7.21 11.50 1.61
CA ILE A 24 -6.37 11.40 0.43
C ILE A 24 -7.18 10.69 -0.65
N THR A 25 -7.32 11.33 -1.82
CA THR A 25 -8.03 10.73 -2.96
C THR A 25 -7.10 10.61 -4.16
N ALA A 26 -7.02 9.41 -4.72
CA ALA A 26 -6.47 9.17 -6.05
C ALA A 26 -7.61 9.13 -7.06
N GLU A 27 -7.57 10.02 -8.04
CA GLU A 27 -8.34 9.91 -9.28
C GLU A 27 -7.66 8.86 -10.16
N MET A 28 -8.38 7.79 -10.48
CA MET A 28 -7.82 6.64 -11.19
C MET A 28 -7.98 6.82 -12.70
N GLU A 29 -6.91 6.53 -13.46
CA GLU A 29 -6.94 6.47 -14.93
C GLU A 29 -7.13 5.04 -15.44
N SER A 30 -6.66 4.04 -14.68
CA SER A 30 -6.82 2.63 -15.01
C SER A 30 -7.17 1.76 -13.81
N GLU A 31 -7.69 0.57 -14.08
CA GLU A 31 -8.00 -0.41 -13.04
C GLU A 31 -6.74 -0.90 -12.33
N TYR A 32 -6.87 -1.17 -11.04
CA TYR A 32 -5.77 -1.69 -10.23
C TYR A 32 -5.97 -3.18 -9.91
N ILE A 33 -4.86 -3.85 -9.63
CA ILE A 33 -4.85 -5.23 -9.12
C ILE A 33 -4.57 -5.13 -7.61
N PRO A 34 -5.53 -5.47 -6.74
CA PRO A 34 -5.32 -5.43 -5.29
C PRO A 34 -4.34 -6.52 -4.82
N ASP A 35 -4.02 -6.53 -3.52
CA ASP A 35 -3.41 -7.69 -2.91
C ASP A 35 -4.39 -8.89 -2.77
N GLU A 36 -3.94 -9.94 -2.08
CA GLU A 36 -4.74 -11.17 -1.92
C GLU A 36 -5.96 -10.97 -1.03
N LEU A 37 -5.94 -9.96 -0.15
CA LEU A 37 -7.05 -9.58 0.71
C LEU A 37 -7.90 -8.45 0.10
N GLY A 38 -7.66 -8.07 -1.16
CA GLY A 38 -8.38 -6.97 -1.80
C GLY A 38 -7.86 -5.57 -1.46
N ASN A 39 -6.78 -5.48 -0.69
CA ASN A 39 -6.31 -4.25 -0.07
C ASN A 39 -5.15 -3.58 -0.82
N ILE A 40 -4.98 -2.29 -0.52
CA ILE A 40 -3.77 -1.52 -0.80
C ILE A 40 -3.47 -0.70 0.46
N HIS A 41 -2.33 -0.96 1.09
CA HIS A 41 -1.89 -0.24 2.30
C HIS A 41 -1.31 1.14 1.97
N PHE A 42 -1.84 2.20 2.56
CA PHE A 42 -1.40 3.58 2.29
C PHE A 42 0.04 3.86 2.78
N ASP A 43 0.35 3.47 4.01
CA ASP A 43 1.72 3.47 4.55
C ASP A 43 2.68 2.57 3.75
N GLY A 44 2.19 1.48 3.16
CA GLY A 44 2.91 0.69 2.17
C GLY A 44 3.27 1.47 0.90
N LEU A 45 2.39 2.37 0.44
CA LEU A 45 2.68 3.27 -0.68
C LEU A 45 3.69 4.36 -0.28
N LEU A 46 3.46 5.01 0.87
CA LEU A 46 4.33 6.08 1.35
C LEU A 46 5.74 5.57 1.70
N SER A 47 5.87 4.39 2.29
CA SER A 47 7.18 3.78 2.55
C SER A 47 7.98 3.57 1.27
N LYS A 48 7.33 3.12 0.19
CA LYS A 48 7.96 3.06 -1.13
C LYS A 48 8.41 4.44 -1.62
N ALA A 49 7.58 5.47 -1.45
CA ALA A 49 7.91 6.85 -1.83
C ALA A 49 9.10 7.41 -1.03
N VAL A 50 9.16 7.16 0.28
CA VAL A 50 10.30 7.53 1.13
C VAL A 50 11.58 6.87 0.63
N VAL A 51 11.54 5.58 0.27
CA VAL A 51 12.70 4.87 -0.28
C VAL A 51 13.15 5.40 -1.64
N TYR A 52 12.22 5.91 -2.47
CA TYR A 52 12.58 6.60 -3.71
C TYR A 52 13.22 7.97 -3.45
N LYS A 53 12.65 8.74 -2.51
CA LYS A 53 13.14 10.07 -2.13
C LYS A 53 14.51 10.00 -1.44
N ILE A 54 14.72 8.96 -0.63
CA ILE A 54 15.92 8.73 0.18
C ILE A 54 16.47 7.35 -0.16
N PRO A 55 17.32 7.23 -1.19
CA PRO A 55 17.87 5.96 -1.59
C PRO A 55 18.67 5.32 -0.45
N CYS A 56 18.26 4.13 -0.05
CA CYS A 56 18.90 3.35 1.00
C CYS A 56 18.96 1.87 0.63
N ASN A 57 19.97 1.18 1.15
CA ASN A 57 20.21 -0.23 0.87
C ASN A 57 19.59 -1.10 1.97
N PHE A 58 18.54 -1.83 1.62
CA PHE A 58 17.86 -2.78 2.51
C PHE A 58 18.43 -4.18 2.32
N GLN A 59 18.52 -4.94 3.41
CA GLN A 59 18.79 -6.38 3.38
C GLN A 59 17.57 -7.14 3.89
N GLU A 60 17.11 -8.14 3.14
CA GLU A 60 15.87 -8.87 3.43
C GLU A 60 15.85 -9.57 4.79
N LYS A 61 17.00 -9.83 5.42
CA LYS A 61 17.09 -10.47 6.74
C LYS A 61 16.72 -9.54 7.91
N TYR A 62 16.66 -8.23 7.68
CA TYR A 62 16.47 -7.25 8.74
C TYR A 62 15.12 -6.54 8.63
N ARG A 63 14.49 -6.34 9.79
CA ARG A 63 13.30 -5.50 9.94
C ARG A 63 13.72 -4.05 10.17
N TYR A 64 13.43 -3.16 9.22
CA TYR A 64 13.82 -1.74 9.29
C TYR A 64 12.69 -0.83 9.78
N PHE A 65 13.08 0.25 10.45
CA PHE A 65 12.20 1.41 10.69
C PHE A 65 12.20 2.32 9.46
N ILE A 66 11.03 2.53 8.86
CA ILE A 66 10.82 3.47 7.75
C ILE A 66 9.94 4.61 8.26
N PRO A 67 10.48 5.81 8.54
CA PRO A 67 9.71 6.93 9.06
C PRO A 67 8.76 7.47 8.00
N LEU A 68 7.49 7.60 8.35
CA LEU A 68 6.45 8.19 7.51
C LEU A 68 5.92 9.47 8.17
N PRO A 69 5.42 10.44 7.37
CA PRO A 69 4.76 11.65 7.87
C PRO A 69 3.33 11.36 8.39
N LEU A 70 3.18 10.27 9.13
CA LEU A 70 1.95 9.75 9.71
C LEU A 70 2.12 9.59 11.22
N LEU A 71 1.05 9.80 11.96
CA LEU A 71 1.01 9.54 13.40
C LEU A 71 1.27 8.05 13.66
N LEU A 72 2.14 7.76 14.64
CA LEU A 72 2.35 6.40 15.14
C LEU A 72 1.42 6.15 16.33
N LEU A 73 0.70 5.03 16.27
CA LEU A 73 -0.19 4.53 17.31
C LEU A 73 0.30 3.16 17.81
N GLY A 74 -0.30 2.68 18.90
CA GLY A 74 0.01 1.38 19.51
C GLY A 74 1.01 1.46 20.66
N GLN A 75 0.76 0.66 21.70
CA GLN A 75 1.59 0.56 22.91
C GLN A 75 2.62 -0.56 22.80
N GLN A 76 2.22 -1.78 22.40
CA GLN A 76 3.15 -2.92 22.30
C GLN A 76 3.73 -3.04 20.89
N ARG A 77 2.90 -2.80 19.88
CA ARG A 77 3.22 -2.89 18.47
C ARG A 77 2.80 -1.61 17.78
N GLN A 78 3.78 -0.82 17.38
CA GLN A 78 3.53 0.45 16.73
C GLN A 78 3.08 0.27 15.27
N TYR A 79 2.07 1.03 14.87
CA TYR A 79 1.54 1.08 13.50
C TYR A 79 1.17 2.51 13.11
N TYR A 80 1.12 2.79 11.80
CA TYR A 80 0.78 4.11 11.30
C TYR A 80 -0.73 4.36 11.29
N CYS A 81 -1.14 5.57 11.64
CA CYS A 81 -2.53 6.02 11.63
C CYS A 81 -3.00 6.29 10.19
N CYS A 82 -3.40 5.24 9.48
CA CYS A 82 -3.98 5.34 8.15
C CYS A 82 -4.82 4.10 7.79
N SER A 83 -5.73 4.25 6.83
CA SER A 83 -6.52 3.15 6.28
C SER A 83 -5.83 2.42 5.13
N VAL A 84 -6.36 1.26 4.75
CA VAL A 84 -6.21 0.70 3.40
C VAL A 84 -7.03 1.52 2.39
N ALA A 85 -6.86 1.21 1.12
CA ALA A 85 -7.67 1.78 0.05
C ALA A 85 -9.17 1.50 0.23
N LEU A 86 -9.95 2.57 0.19
CA LEU A 86 -11.41 2.57 0.17
C LEU A 86 -11.86 2.99 -1.23
N PRO A 87 -12.13 2.03 -2.15
CA PRO A 87 -12.62 2.38 -3.48
C PRO A 87 -13.99 3.04 -3.36
N GLY A 88 -14.25 4.04 -4.22
CA GLY A 88 -15.61 4.57 -4.43
C GLY A 88 -16.48 3.54 -5.16
N ASP A 89 -17.44 3.99 -5.97
CA ASP A 89 -18.18 3.06 -6.82
C ASP A 89 -17.21 2.23 -7.69
N TYR A 90 -17.35 0.91 -7.62
CA TYR A 90 -16.42 0.00 -8.27
C TYR A 90 -17.08 -1.21 -8.89
N VAL A 91 -16.41 -1.74 -9.92
CA VAL A 91 -16.78 -2.99 -10.59
C VAL A 91 -15.58 -3.93 -10.56
N LYS A 92 -15.82 -5.20 -10.23
CA LYS A 92 -14.78 -6.24 -10.31
C LYS A 92 -14.59 -6.67 -11.76
N GLY A 93 -13.35 -6.63 -12.22
CA GLY A 93 -12.94 -7.00 -13.57
C GLY A 93 -11.95 -8.15 -13.58
N ARG A 94 -11.49 -8.49 -14.80
CA ARG A 94 -10.46 -9.49 -15.03
C ARG A 94 -9.52 -9.01 -16.12
N PHE A 95 -8.23 -9.11 -15.86
CA PHE A 95 -7.17 -8.84 -16.82
C PHE A 95 -6.39 -10.12 -17.12
N TYR A 96 -6.03 -10.34 -18.39
CA TYR A 96 -5.20 -11.46 -18.79
C TYR A 96 -3.85 -10.95 -19.31
N TRP A 97 -2.78 -11.26 -18.58
CA TRP A 97 -1.43 -11.07 -19.11
C TRP A 97 -1.10 -12.19 -20.08
N ARG A 98 -1.06 -11.84 -21.37
CA ARG A 98 -0.81 -12.78 -22.47
C ARG A 98 0.54 -12.50 -23.10
N LYS A 99 1.39 -13.52 -23.16
CA LYS A 99 2.60 -13.54 -23.98
C LYS A 99 2.51 -14.72 -24.91
N ARG A 100 2.62 -14.47 -26.22
CA ARG A 100 2.68 -15.51 -27.25
C ARG A 100 3.83 -15.19 -28.19
N SER A 101 4.63 -16.20 -28.53
CA SER A 101 5.61 -16.07 -29.60
C SER A 101 4.89 -16.02 -30.94
N GLU A 102 5.16 -15.00 -31.73
CA GLU A 102 4.66 -14.87 -33.11
C GLU A 102 5.68 -15.37 -34.15
N LEU A 103 6.82 -15.91 -33.69
CA LEU A 103 7.87 -16.40 -34.55
C LEU A 103 7.35 -17.51 -35.47
N ARG A 104 7.52 -17.29 -36.77
CA ARG A 104 7.22 -18.25 -37.82
C ARG A 104 8.53 -18.89 -38.26
N VAL A 105 8.83 -20.04 -37.67
CA VAL A 105 10.01 -20.85 -38.03
C VAL A 105 9.53 -22.24 -38.44
N PRO A 106 10.26 -22.92 -39.34
CA PRO A 106 9.88 -24.26 -39.79
C PRO A 106 9.98 -25.32 -38.67
N GLN A 107 10.78 -25.08 -37.63
CA GLN A 107 10.93 -25.99 -36.50
C GLN A 107 9.81 -25.80 -35.45
N LYS A 108 9.39 -26.90 -34.81
CA LYS A 108 8.42 -26.85 -33.72
C LYS A 108 9.01 -26.14 -32.51
N ILE A 109 8.47 -24.97 -32.18
CA ILE A 109 8.83 -24.23 -30.97
C ILE A 109 8.16 -24.86 -29.76
N ARG A 110 8.94 -25.08 -28.69
CA ARG A 110 8.40 -25.50 -27.38
C ARG A 110 7.77 -24.30 -26.67
N MET A 111 6.44 -24.24 -26.67
CA MET A 111 5.68 -23.14 -26.05
C MET A 111 5.42 -23.30 -24.54
N GLY A 112 5.72 -24.47 -23.95
CA GLY A 112 5.51 -24.72 -22.52
C GLY A 112 6.66 -24.30 -21.60
N ALA A 113 7.84 -24.04 -22.16
CA ALA A 113 9.07 -23.74 -21.41
C ALA A 113 10.06 -22.93 -22.26
N GLY A 114 11.04 -22.31 -21.61
CA GLY A 114 12.11 -21.56 -22.29
C GLY A 114 11.67 -20.17 -22.78
N ALA A 115 12.49 -19.58 -23.65
CA ALA A 115 12.32 -18.19 -24.12
C ALA A 115 10.96 -17.92 -24.78
N TYR A 116 10.39 -18.93 -25.43
CA TYR A 116 9.12 -18.87 -26.14
C TYR A 116 7.92 -19.36 -25.32
N LYS A 117 8.09 -19.52 -24.00
CA LYS A 117 7.00 -19.92 -23.11
C LYS A 117 5.81 -18.97 -23.28
N ALA A 118 4.65 -19.54 -23.62
CA ALA A 118 3.40 -18.82 -23.66
C ALA A 118 2.87 -18.62 -22.24
N TYR A 119 2.32 -17.44 -21.97
CA TYR A 119 1.65 -17.12 -20.72
C TYR A 119 0.23 -16.66 -21.03
N ASN A 120 -0.72 -17.12 -20.20
CA ASN A 120 -2.08 -16.61 -20.15
C ASN A 120 -2.49 -16.56 -18.69
N VAL A 121 -1.99 -15.57 -17.96
CA VAL A 121 -2.18 -15.44 -16.51
C VAL A 121 -3.34 -14.49 -16.26
N ARG A 122 -4.36 -14.97 -15.54
CA ARG A 122 -5.48 -14.15 -15.09
C ARG A 122 -5.09 -13.38 -13.83
N HIS A 123 -5.50 -12.11 -13.80
CA HIS A 123 -5.50 -11.25 -12.62
C HIS A 123 -6.90 -10.69 -12.43
N ASP A 124 -7.37 -10.64 -11.18
CA ASP A 124 -8.61 -9.96 -10.83
C ASP A 124 -8.30 -8.47 -10.62
N THR A 125 -9.19 -7.60 -11.11
CA THR A 125 -9.00 -6.15 -11.11
C THR A 125 -10.17 -5.44 -10.44
N ILE A 126 -9.94 -4.24 -9.94
CA ILE A 126 -10.98 -3.33 -9.44
C ILE A 126 -10.97 -2.08 -10.33
N HIS A 127 -12.10 -1.84 -10.99
CA HIS A 127 -12.36 -0.64 -11.78
C HIS A 127 -13.11 0.35 -10.90
N THR A 128 -12.51 1.49 -10.60
CA THR A 128 -13.14 2.59 -9.88
C THR A 128 -12.57 3.91 -10.40
N ASN A 129 -13.35 4.99 -10.33
CA ASN A 129 -12.88 6.32 -10.71
C ASN A 129 -12.07 6.98 -9.58
N THR A 130 -12.31 6.56 -8.33
CA THR A 130 -11.71 7.20 -7.15
C THR A 130 -11.28 6.16 -6.13
N LEU A 131 -10.07 6.30 -5.61
CA LEU A 131 -9.55 5.49 -4.51
C LEU A 131 -9.22 6.40 -3.33
N LYS A 132 -9.89 6.20 -2.20
CA LYS A 132 -9.76 7.05 -1.02
C LYS A 132 -8.90 6.37 0.06
N PHE A 133 -8.21 7.19 0.85
CA PHE A 133 -7.48 6.77 2.03
C PHE A 133 -7.70 7.81 3.13
N LEU A 134 -7.85 7.34 4.36
CA LEU A 134 -7.86 8.17 5.56
C LEU A 134 -6.48 8.08 6.21
N ALA A 135 -5.95 9.20 6.70
CA ALA A 135 -4.70 9.21 7.43
C ALA A 135 -4.60 10.40 8.37
N HIS A 136 -3.92 10.22 9.50
CA HIS A 136 -3.56 11.33 10.37
C HIS A 136 -2.05 11.61 10.24
N GLY A 137 -1.69 12.81 9.76
CA GLY A 137 -0.30 13.09 9.44
C GLY A 137 -0.03 14.51 8.92
N ILE A 138 1.18 14.70 8.39
CA ILE A 138 1.69 16.01 7.95
C ILE A 138 1.33 16.20 6.48
N LYS A 139 0.29 17.00 6.21
CA LYS A 139 -0.26 17.24 4.86
C LYS A 139 0.80 17.49 3.78
N LYS A 140 1.68 18.46 4.02
CA LYS A 140 2.68 18.89 3.03
C LYS A 140 3.69 17.78 2.68
N GLU A 141 4.10 16.99 3.66
CA GLU A 141 5.04 15.89 3.43
C GLU A 141 4.35 14.72 2.72
N ILE A 142 3.07 14.46 3.04
CA ILE A 142 2.28 13.46 2.32
C ILE A 142 2.12 13.88 0.85
N GLU A 143 1.74 15.13 0.58
CA GLU A 143 1.62 15.66 -0.80
C GLU A 143 2.92 15.50 -1.60
N ASP A 144 4.07 15.79 -0.99
CA ASP A 144 5.38 15.61 -1.62
C ASP A 144 5.68 14.13 -1.92
N LEU A 145 5.42 13.22 -0.97
CA LEU A 145 5.60 11.78 -1.18
C LEU A 145 4.65 11.19 -2.23
N LEU A 146 3.41 11.68 -2.31
CA LEU A 146 2.45 11.26 -3.34
C LEU A 146 2.94 11.61 -4.75
N GLY A 147 3.80 12.61 -4.91
CA GLY A 147 4.46 12.94 -6.17
C GLY A 147 5.34 11.82 -6.75
N TYR A 148 5.80 10.87 -5.91
CA TYR A 148 6.56 9.70 -6.33
C TYR A 148 5.67 8.47 -6.66
N ILE A 149 4.35 8.59 -6.50
CA ILE A 149 3.40 7.49 -6.63
C ILE A 149 2.48 7.73 -7.85
N SER A 150 2.91 7.25 -9.01
CA SER A 150 2.13 7.28 -10.26
C SER A 150 1.13 6.12 -10.40
N ASN A 151 1.38 5.02 -9.69
CA ASN A 151 0.56 3.81 -9.79
C ASN A 151 0.39 3.11 -8.43
N VAL A 152 -0.79 2.56 -8.20
CA VAL A 152 -1.14 1.71 -7.03
C VAL A 152 -1.34 0.24 -7.41
N GLY A 153 -1.43 -0.63 -6.39
CA GLY A 153 -1.67 -2.06 -6.57
C GLY A 153 -0.45 -2.86 -7.07
N LYS A 154 -0.70 -4.14 -7.39
CA LYS A 154 0.26 -5.09 -7.97
C LYS A 154 0.36 -4.88 -9.50
N LYS A 155 1.46 -5.35 -10.10
CA LYS A 155 1.68 -5.37 -11.56
C LYS A 155 1.57 -3.99 -12.25
N ARG A 156 2.10 -2.95 -11.61
CA ARG A 156 2.19 -1.59 -12.16
C ARG A 156 2.92 -1.54 -13.51
N ASN A 157 3.90 -2.43 -13.71
CA ASN A 157 4.62 -2.58 -14.98
C ASN A 157 3.77 -3.13 -16.14
N TYR A 158 2.54 -3.60 -15.88
CA TYR A 158 1.57 -3.97 -16.90
C TYR A 158 0.62 -2.80 -17.26
N GLY A 159 0.90 -1.58 -16.77
CA GLY A 159 0.06 -0.41 -16.98
C GLY A 159 -1.22 -0.45 -16.14
N LYS A 160 -1.15 -0.97 -14.91
CA LYS A 160 -2.30 -1.08 -14.00
C LYS A 160 -2.18 -0.15 -12.80
N GLY A 161 -3.33 0.29 -12.32
CA GLY A 161 -3.51 1.18 -11.18
C GLY A 161 -2.93 2.57 -11.40
N GLU A 162 -2.94 3.07 -12.63
CA GLU A 162 -2.49 4.42 -12.97
C GLU A 162 -3.37 5.48 -12.33
N ILE A 163 -2.71 6.50 -11.81
CA ILE A 163 -3.33 7.59 -11.07
C ILE A 163 -3.22 8.84 -11.94
N ARG A 164 -4.37 9.42 -12.24
CA ARG A 164 -4.47 10.68 -12.95
C ARG A 164 -4.02 11.84 -12.08
N LYS A 165 -4.46 11.84 -10.82
CA LYS A 165 -4.22 12.95 -9.88
C LYS A 165 -4.38 12.49 -8.43
N TRP A 166 -3.60 13.10 -7.54
CA TRP A 166 -3.80 13.05 -6.10
C TRP A 166 -4.44 14.34 -5.59
N THR A 167 -5.34 14.22 -4.63
CA THR A 167 -5.83 15.34 -3.79
C THR A 167 -5.69 14.96 -2.33
N VAL A 168 -5.34 15.95 -1.49
CA VAL A 168 -5.20 15.79 -0.04
C VAL A 168 -5.97 16.91 0.63
N GLU A 169 -7.00 16.55 1.36
CA GLU A 169 -7.92 17.50 2.00
C GLU A 169 -7.94 17.26 3.51
N PRO A 170 -7.84 18.32 4.35
CA PRO A 170 -8.04 18.17 5.78
C PRO A 170 -9.49 17.83 6.08
N ILE A 171 -9.69 16.96 7.06
CA ILE A 171 -11.00 16.57 7.58
C ILE A 171 -11.04 16.80 9.10
N ASP A 172 -12.22 17.15 9.59
CA ASP A 172 -12.46 17.38 11.03
C ASP A 172 -12.89 16.08 11.70
N ASN A 173 -11.96 15.12 11.72
CA ASN A 173 -12.14 13.82 12.36
C ASN A 173 -11.04 13.59 13.38
N PRO A 174 -11.33 12.89 14.50
CA PRO A 174 -10.29 12.45 15.41
C PRO A 174 -9.37 11.41 14.72
N PRO A 175 -8.10 11.25 15.16
CA PRO A 175 -7.15 10.34 14.53
C PRO A 175 -7.64 8.88 14.48
N GLU A 176 -8.40 8.44 15.48
CA GLU A 176 -8.89 7.07 15.61
C GLU A 176 -9.80 6.67 14.44
N ASP A 177 -10.59 7.61 13.91
CA ASP A 177 -11.48 7.40 12.75
C ASP A 177 -10.71 7.05 11.47
N CYS A 178 -9.41 7.31 11.41
CA CYS A 178 -8.57 6.93 10.27
C CYS A 178 -8.21 5.44 10.27
N ILE A 179 -8.40 4.73 11.39
CA ILE A 179 -8.01 3.33 11.57
C ILE A 179 -9.18 2.41 11.94
N ILE A 180 -10.27 2.94 12.49
CA ILE A 180 -11.45 2.18 12.87
C ILE A 180 -12.73 2.97 12.54
N HIS A 181 -13.74 2.30 12.01
CA HIS A 181 -15.05 2.88 11.76
C HIS A 181 -16.12 1.84 12.09
N ASP A 182 -17.13 2.20 12.88
CA ASP A 182 -18.20 1.30 13.33
C ASP A 182 -17.68 -0.04 13.90
N SER A 183 -16.64 0.04 14.74
CA SER A 183 -15.94 -1.12 15.35
C SER A 183 -15.20 -2.04 14.37
N GLN A 184 -15.16 -1.70 13.07
CA GLN A 184 -14.40 -2.41 12.04
C GLN A 184 -13.09 -1.70 11.75
N VAL A 185 -12.00 -2.47 11.73
CA VAL A 185 -10.70 -1.90 11.40
C VAL A 185 -10.61 -1.56 9.91
N LEU A 186 -9.96 -0.44 9.61
CA LEU A 186 -9.69 0.01 8.24
C LEU A 186 -8.27 -0.37 7.78
N ARG A 187 -7.50 -1.09 8.61
CA ARG A 187 -6.18 -1.64 8.28
C ARG A 187 -5.92 -2.87 9.14
N PRO A 188 -4.90 -3.70 8.81
CA PRO A 188 -4.41 -4.68 9.75
C PRO A 188 -3.89 -4.00 11.02
N ILE A 189 -4.48 -4.35 12.17
CA ILE A 189 -4.09 -3.88 13.50
C ILE A 189 -3.89 -5.11 14.40
N PRO A 190 -2.75 -5.23 15.11
CA PRO A 190 -2.54 -6.37 16.01
C PRO A 190 -3.65 -6.47 17.06
N VAL A 191 -4.11 -7.68 17.34
CA VAL A 191 -5.17 -7.94 18.35
C VAL A 191 -4.76 -7.53 19.77
N THR A 192 -3.47 -7.30 20.00
CA THR A 192 -2.91 -6.82 21.28
C THR A 192 -3.11 -5.32 21.50
N GLU A 193 -3.53 -4.56 20.49
CA GLU A 193 -3.57 -3.09 20.55
C GLU A 193 -4.98 -2.52 20.73
N ILE A 194 -6.00 -3.19 20.21
CA ILE A 194 -7.39 -2.72 20.22
C ILE A 194 -8.36 -3.89 20.33
N GLU A 195 -9.60 -3.60 20.70
CA GLU A 195 -10.73 -4.52 20.51
C GLU A 195 -11.48 -4.16 19.22
N SER A 196 -11.89 -5.17 18.44
CA SER A 196 -12.65 -4.98 17.21
C SER A 196 -13.55 -6.17 16.92
N THR A 197 -14.61 -5.94 16.14
CA THR A 197 -15.50 -6.98 15.61
C THR A 197 -15.03 -7.56 14.28
N SER A 198 -13.96 -7.01 13.70
CA SER A 198 -13.36 -7.53 12.46
C SER A 198 -12.80 -8.95 12.64
N PRO A 199 -12.68 -9.76 11.58
CA PRO A 199 -12.03 -11.06 11.66
C PRO A 199 -10.54 -10.92 11.98
N SER A 200 -9.97 -11.86 12.73
CA SER A 200 -8.54 -11.95 12.96
C SER A 200 -7.88 -12.98 12.05
N ILE A 201 -6.74 -12.61 11.46
CA ILE A 201 -5.86 -13.51 10.70
C ILE A 201 -4.40 -13.13 10.96
N THR A 202 -3.46 -14.03 10.62
CA THR A 202 -2.04 -13.65 10.55
C THR A 202 -1.83 -12.72 9.36
N ALA A 203 -1.44 -11.47 9.63
CA ALA A 203 -1.18 -10.47 8.61
C ALA A 203 -0.04 -9.52 9.03
N ALA A 204 0.60 -8.89 8.04
CA ALA A 204 1.57 -7.84 8.30
C ALA A 204 0.86 -6.54 8.68
N TYR A 205 1.28 -5.91 9.78
CA TYR A 205 0.69 -4.66 10.28
C TYR A 205 1.57 -3.42 10.03
N TYR A 206 2.78 -3.59 9.50
CA TYR A 206 3.77 -2.52 9.36
C TYR A 206 4.57 -2.68 8.05
N PRO A 207 4.88 -1.61 7.33
CA PRO A 207 5.68 -1.69 6.11
C PRO A 207 7.14 -2.07 6.40
N PRO A 208 7.80 -2.90 5.56
CA PRO A 208 7.27 -3.55 4.36
C PRO A 208 6.37 -4.76 4.67
N TYR A 209 5.23 -4.82 3.98
CA TYR A 209 4.17 -5.82 4.20
C TYR A 209 4.51 -7.24 3.74
N TRP A 210 5.61 -7.43 2.99
CA TRP A 210 6.08 -8.75 2.56
C TRP A 210 7.04 -9.39 3.56
N HIS A 211 7.49 -8.65 4.57
CA HIS A 211 8.53 -9.12 5.49
C HIS A 211 7.91 -9.84 6.69
N TYR A 212 8.17 -11.14 6.83
CA TYR A 212 7.55 -12.03 7.84
C TYR A 212 7.67 -11.52 9.29
N MET A 213 8.74 -10.81 9.67
CA MET A 213 8.86 -10.22 11.01
C MET A 213 7.85 -9.10 11.32
N ASN A 214 7.12 -8.61 10.31
CA ASN A 214 6.02 -7.66 10.48
C ASN A 214 4.66 -8.36 10.64
N GLU A 215 4.62 -9.70 10.59
CA GLU A 215 3.39 -10.48 10.72
C GLU A 215 3.07 -10.79 12.19
N THR A 216 1.79 -10.73 12.52
CA THR A 216 1.22 -11.19 13.79
C THR A 216 -0.27 -11.41 13.62
N GLU A 217 -0.95 -11.90 14.66
CA GLU A 217 -2.40 -11.98 14.63
C GLU A 217 -2.99 -10.55 14.65
N CYS A 218 -3.70 -10.21 13.59
CA CYS A 218 -4.27 -8.89 13.38
C CYS A 218 -5.75 -9.00 13.07
N TYR A 219 -6.54 -8.05 13.59
CA TYR A 219 -7.83 -7.72 12.98
C TYR A 219 -7.59 -7.16 11.59
N VAL A 220 -8.38 -7.56 10.59
CA VAL A 220 -8.24 -7.09 9.20
C VAL A 220 -9.55 -6.53 8.65
N PRO A 221 -9.50 -5.55 7.72
CA PRO A 221 -10.68 -5.04 7.03
C PRO A 221 -11.31 -6.15 6.17
N ILE A 222 -12.64 -6.11 6.07
CA ILE A 222 -13.47 -7.03 5.26
C ILE A 222 -13.72 -6.45 3.88
#